data_AF-A0A9W6S956-F1
#
_entry.id   AF-A0A9W6S956-F1
#
_cell.length_a   1.000
_cell.length_b   1.000
_cell.length_c   1.000
_cell.angle_alpha   90.00
_cell.angle_beta   90.00
_cell.angle_gamma   90.00
#
_symmetry.space_group_name_H-M   'P 1'
#
loop_
_entity.id
_entity.type
_entity.pdbx_description
1 polymer ?
#
loop_
_entity_poly.entity_id
_entity_poly.type
_entity_poly.pdbx_seq_one_letter_code
_entity_poly.pdbx_strand_id
1 'polypeptide(L)'
;MVRFVQAVGWLGLLVFALPALGYLTVLLVARPRPPLTFAVFYVPFVVLWFLVALPIMALLWVLPPLPRAVVAAVVVYLVALVTPLAFGPARYPLYVIRCGRLPVVATTFAGANSYTPPSNSEYVVSPFEDHFFCSCAQAEAAGFDEFPIGRNRHCGDSTP
;
A
#
# COMPACT_ATOMS: atom_id res chain seq x y z
N MET A 1 18.75 -28.36 -17.79
CA MET A 1 18.49 -28.29 -16.34
C MET A 1 19.23 -27.14 -15.64
N VAL A 2 20.54 -26.94 -15.81
CA VAL A 2 21.32 -25.89 -15.11
C VAL A 2 20.73 -24.47 -15.28
N ARG A 3 20.35 -24.10 -16.51
CA ARG A 3 19.74 -22.79 -16.79
C ARG A 3 18.36 -22.58 -16.13
N PHE A 4 17.64 -23.67 -15.87
CA PHE A 4 16.33 -23.63 -15.20
C PHE A 4 16.50 -23.38 -13.71
N VAL A 5 17.39 -24.12 -13.05
CA VAL A 5 17.71 -23.94 -11.63
C VAL A 5 18.26 -22.53 -11.38
N GLN A 6 19.10 -22.02 -12.27
CA GLN A 6 19.64 -20.66 -12.17
C GLN A 6 18.55 -19.58 -12.34
N ALA A 7 17.64 -19.74 -13.31
CA ALA A 7 16.52 -18.83 -13.51
C ALA A 7 15.54 -18.83 -12.31
N VAL A 8 15.25 -20.00 -11.75
CA VAL A 8 14.43 -20.14 -10.54
C VAL A 8 15.12 -19.53 -9.32
N GLY A 9 16.44 -19.69 -9.20
CA GLY A 9 17.24 -19.06 -8.14
C GLY A 9 17.22 -17.53 -8.22
N TRP A 10 17.41 -16.95 -9.40
CA TRP A 10 17.31 -15.50 -9.61
C TRP A 10 15.89 -14.97 -9.39
N LEU A 11 14.87 -15.74 -9.76
CA LEU A 11 13.48 -15.38 -9.50
C LEU A 11 13.20 -15.37 -8.00
N GLY A 12 13.59 -16.43 -7.28
CA GLY A 12 13.47 -16.48 -5.83
C GLY A 12 14.17 -15.29 -5.19
N LEU A 13 15.42 -15.01 -5.60
CA LEU A 13 16.16 -13.85 -5.10
C LEU A 13 15.42 -12.54 -5.38
N LEU A 14 14.91 -12.29 -6.59
CA LEU A 14 14.18 -11.07 -6.89
C LEU A 14 12.87 -10.96 -6.10
N VAL A 15 12.10 -12.04 -6.02
CA VAL A 15 10.79 -12.03 -5.34
C VAL A 15 10.94 -11.96 -3.82
N PHE A 16 12.06 -12.38 -3.23
CA PHE A 16 12.32 -12.17 -1.80
C PHE A 16 13.08 -10.87 -1.53
N ALA A 17 14.05 -10.50 -2.35
CA ALA A 17 14.89 -9.33 -2.14
C ALA A 17 14.14 -8.02 -2.39
N LEU A 18 13.29 -7.91 -3.42
CA LEU A 18 12.53 -6.69 -3.69
C LEU A 18 11.54 -6.37 -2.56
N PRO A 19 10.71 -7.32 -2.07
CA PRO A 19 9.87 -7.10 -0.90
C PRO A 19 10.68 -6.87 0.38
N ALA A 20 11.80 -7.57 0.59
CA ALA A 20 12.66 -7.31 1.74
C ALA A 20 13.25 -5.89 1.71
N LEU A 21 13.64 -5.39 0.53
CA LEU A 21 14.07 -4.00 0.32
C LEU A 21 12.91 -3.00 0.53
N GLY A 22 11.72 -3.32 0.04
CA GLY A 22 10.51 -2.54 0.29
C GLY A 22 10.16 -2.48 1.77
N TYR A 23 10.25 -3.61 2.47
CA TYR A 23 10.04 -3.69 3.91
C TYR A 23 11.12 -2.91 4.67
N LEU A 24 12.40 -3.04 4.29
CA LEU A 24 13.50 -2.26 4.86
C LEU A 24 13.34 -0.76 4.65
N THR A 25 12.92 -0.33 3.47
CA THR A 25 12.64 1.09 3.20
C THR A 25 11.48 1.60 4.04
N VAL A 26 10.40 0.82 4.20
CA VAL A 26 9.32 1.14 5.15
C VAL A 26 9.85 1.20 6.58
N LEU A 27 10.67 0.26 7.03
CA LEU A 27 11.29 0.29 8.37
C LEU A 27 12.16 1.53 8.59
N LEU A 28 12.93 1.93 7.57
CA LEU A 28 13.84 3.06 7.64
C LEU A 28 13.08 4.39 7.64
N VAL A 29 12.01 4.50 6.84
CA VAL A 29 11.18 5.71 6.73
C VAL A 29 10.19 5.83 7.90
N ALA A 30 9.62 4.72 8.36
CA ALA A 30 8.57 4.69 9.38
C ALA A 30 9.08 4.46 10.82
N ARG A 31 10.27 4.96 11.19
CA ARG A 31 10.80 4.83 12.57
C ARG A 31 9.77 5.30 13.63
N PRO A 32 9.64 4.63 14.81
CA PRO A 32 10.35 3.45 15.32
C PRO A 32 9.47 2.21 15.59
N ARG A 33 8.23 2.13 15.09
CA ARG A 33 7.36 0.96 15.34
C ARG A 33 6.55 0.61 14.10
N PRO A 34 7.06 -0.23 13.18
CA PRO A 34 6.13 -1.00 12.36
C PRO A 34 5.23 -1.80 13.33
N PRO A 35 3.91 -1.61 13.35
CA PRO A 35 3.06 -2.46 14.16
C PRO A 35 3.25 -3.90 13.65
N LEU A 36 3.36 -4.90 14.54
CA LEU A 36 3.34 -6.33 14.17
C LEU A 36 2.22 -6.63 13.16
N THR A 37 1.12 -5.91 13.28
CA THR A 37 -0.01 -5.83 12.35
C THR A 37 0.43 -5.63 10.90
N PHE A 38 1.35 -4.71 10.60
CA PHE A 38 1.87 -4.49 9.24
C PHE A 38 2.52 -5.75 8.66
N ALA A 39 3.35 -6.45 9.44
CA ALA A 39 3.99 -7.69 9.00
C ALA A 39 2.96 -8.81 8.75
N VAL A 40 1.93 -8.91 9.61
CA VAL A 40 0.84 -9.90 9.47
C VAL A 40 0.09 -9.74 8.15
N PHE A 41 -0.08 -8.52 7.65
CA PHE A 41 -0.74 -8.28 6.35
C PHE A 41 0.23 -8.31 5.17
N TYR A 42 1.48 -7.89 5.38
CA TYR A 42 2.50 -7.84 4.33
C TYR A 42 2.93 -9.24 3.88
N VAL A 43 3.16 -10.17 4.80
CA VAL A 43 3.59 -11.55 4.48
C VAL A 43 2.61 -12.28 3.55
N PRO A 44 1.30 -12.40 3.85
CA PRO A 44 0.36 -13.06 2.95
C PRO A 44 0.24 -12.34 1.60
N PHE A 45 0.37 -11.01 1.56
CA PHE A 45 0.42 -10.27 0.30
C PHE A 45 1.63 -10.66 -0.56
N VAL A 46 2.83 -10.76 0.04
CA VAL A 46 4.04 -11.22 -0.65
C VAL A 46 3.90 -12.67 -1.13
N VAL A 47 3.35 -13.55 -0.30
CA VAL A 47 3.10 -14.95 -0.66
C VAL A 47 2.13 -15.04 -1.83
N LEU A 48 1.02 -14.29 -1.81
CA LEU A 48 0.06 -14.24 -2.91
C LEU A 48 0.71 -13.76 -4.21
N TRP A 49 1.53 -12.71 -4.12
CA TRP A 49 2.29 -12.20 -5.27
C TRP A 49 3.26 -13.24 -5.84
N PHE A 50 3.95 -13.98 -4.98
CA PHE A 50 4.82 -15.09 -5.38
C PHE A 50 4.03 -16.17 -6.12
N LEU A 51 2.86 -16.56 -5.59
CA LEU A 51 1.99 -17.56 -6.22
C LEU A 51 1.44 -17.11 -7.57
N VAL A 52 1.20 -15.81 -7.79
CA VAL A 52 0.79 -15.26 -9.09
C VAL A 52 1.96 -15.12 -10.06
N ALA A 53 3.16 -14.80 -9.58
CA ALA A 53 4.35 -14.68 -10.41
C ALA A 53 4.80 -16.02 -11.02
N LEU A 54 4.62 -17.13 -10.30
CA LEU A 54 4.96 -18.48 -10.78
C LEU A 54 4.27 -18.87 -12.10
N PRO A 55 2.93 -18.82 -12.24
CA PRO A 55 2.25 -19.16 -13.48
C PRO A 55 2.56 -18.17 -14.61
N ILE A 56 2.74 -16.88 -14.31
CA ILE A 56 3.17 -15.88 -15.31
C ILE A 56 4.55 -16.26 -15.86
N MET A 57 5.49 -16.61 -14.98
CA MET A 57 6.82 -17.05 -15.39
C MET A 57 6.79 -18.37 -16.16
N ALA A 58 5.98 -19.33 -15.72
CA ALA A 58 5.79 -20.59 -16.43
C ALA A 58 5.24 -20.36 -17.84
N LEU A 59 4.24 -19.47 -17.98
CA LEU A 59 3.68 -19.05 -19.26
C LEU A 59 4.73 -18.38 -20.15
N LEU A 60 5.46 -17.39 -19.62
CA LEU A 60 6.55 -16.71 -20.35
C LEU A 60 7.65 -17.66 -20.81
N TRP A 61 7.81 -18.83 -20.17
CA TRP A 61 8.81 -19.82 -20.54
C TRP A 61 8.40 -20.68 -21.75
N VAL A 62 7.10 -20.88 -21.97
CA VAL A 62 6.57 -21.61 -23.12
C VAL A 62 6.54 -20.74 -24.38
N LEU A 63 6.52 -19.41 -24.23
CA LEU A 63 6.43 -18.48 -25.36
C LEU A 63 7.78 -18.26 -26.08
N PRO A 64 7.78 -18.10 -27.42
CA PRO A 64 8.94 -17.67 -28.18
C PRO A 64 9.45 -16.28 -27.72
N PRO A 65 10.72 -15.92 -28.00
CA PRO A 65 11.39 -14.77 -27.39
C PRO A 65 10.72 -13.42 -27.71
N LEU A 66 10.18 -13.25 -28.92
CA LEU A 66 9.50 -12.02 -29.36
C LEU A 66 8.20 -11.76 -28.58
N PRO A 67 7.22 -12.69 -28.55
CA PRO A 67 5.99 -12.46 -27.79
C PRO A 67 6.21 -12.47 -26.27
N ARG A 68 7.28 -13.11 -25.77
CA ARG A 68 7.64 -13.08 -24.35
C ARG A 68 7.96 -11.68 -23.84
N ALA A 69 8.73 -10.90 -24.60
CA ALA A 69 9.07 -9.52 -24.22
C ALA A 69 7.82 -8.61 -24.20
N VAL A 70 6.94 -8.77 -25.19
CA VAL A 70 5.68 -8.02 -25.27
C VAL A 70 4.75 -8.36 -24.11
N VAL A 71 4.55 -9.65 -23.81
CA VAL A 71 3.71 -10.08 -22.68
C VAL A 71 4.28 -9.58 -21.36
N ALA A 72 5.60 -9.67 -21.14
CA ALA A 72 6.24 -9.15 -19.93
C ALA A 72 6.03 -7.64 -19.79
N ALA A 73 6.21 -6.86 -20.86
CA ALA A 73 5.99 -5.41 -20.85
C ALA A 73 4.53 -5.05 -20.53
N VAL A 74 3.57 -5.77 -21.13
CA VAL A 74 2.14 -5.57 -20.88
C VAL A 74 1.78 -5.91 -19.43
N VAL A 75 2.27 -7.02 -18.89
CA VAL A 75 2.03 -7.41 -17.50
C VAL A 75 2.61 -6.38 -16.53
N VAL A 76 3.86 -5.95 -16.74
CA VAL A 76 4.49 -4.90 -15.90
C VAL A 76 3.71 -3.60 -15.99
N TYR A 77 3.26 -3.21 -17.17
CA TYR A 77 2.44 -2.02 -17.37
C TYR A 77 1.09 -2.11 -16.64
N LEU A 78 0.37 -3.23 -16.79
CA LEU A 78 -0.89 -3.46 -16.10
C LEU A 78 -0.73 -3.46 -14.59
N VAL A 79 0.33 -4.10 -14.07
CA VAL A 79 0.66 -4.08 -12.65
C VAL A 79 0.93 -2.65 -12.17
N ALA A 80 1.77 -1.91 -12.89
CA ALA A 80 2.10 -0.52 -12.53
C ALA A 80 0.86 0.39 -12.57
N LEU A 81 -0.09 0.11 -13.46
CA LEU A 81 -1.34 0.85 -13.58
C LEU A 81 -2.35 0.47 -12.48
N VAL A 82 -2.52 -0.82 -12.18
CA VAL A 82 -3.51 -1.30 -11.20
C VAL A 82 -3.04 -1.09 -9.76
N THR A 83 -1.75 -1.25 -9.47
CA THR A 83 -1.19 -1.13 -8.11
C THR A 83 -1.61 0.17 -7.39
N PRO A 84 -1.47 1.37 -7.98
CA PRO A 84 -1.89 2.61 -7.31
C PRO A 84 -3.42 2.76 -7.19
N LEU A 85 -4.21 2.08 -8.02
CA LEU A 85 -5.67 2.11 -7.91
C LEU A 85 -6.19 1.17 -6.82
N ALA A 86 -5.53 0.03 -6.63
CA ALA A 86 -5.92 -1.02 -5.69
C ALA A 86 -5.44 -0.77 -4.26
N PHE A 87 -4.33 -0.04 -4.07
CA PHE A 87 -3.84 0.30 -2.73
C PHE A 87 -4.33 1.68 -2.29
N GLY A 88 -5.21 1.70 -1.28
CA GLY A 88 -5.61 2.91 -0.54
C GLY A 88 -4.45 3.88 -0.27
N PRO A 89 -3.33 3.45 0.33
CA PRO A 89 -2.24 4.36 0.68
C PRO A 89 -1.49 4.95 -0.54
N ALA A 90 -1.65 4.39 -1.74
CA ALA A 90 -1.04 4.98 -2.94
C ALA A 90 -1.69 6.33 -3.31
N ARG A 91 -2.90 6.61 -2.81
CA ARG A 91 -3.59 7.90 -2.99
C ARG A 91 -3.10 8.97 -2.03
N TYR A 92 -2.46 8.59 -0.93
CA TYR A 92 -1.95 9.51 0.09
C TYR A 92 -1.12 10.68 -0.48
N PRO A 93 -0.05 10.46 -1.30
CA PRO A 93 0.75 11.57 -1.83
C PRO A 93 -0.05 12.52 -2.72
N LEU A 94 -1.04 12.03 -3.46
CA LEU A 94 -1.92 12.88 -4.28
C LEU A 94 -2.75 13.82 -3.39
N TYR A 95 -3.22 13.34 -2.24
CA TYR A 95 -3.97 14.15 -1.28
C TYR A 95 -3.09 15.14 -0.53
N VAL A 96 -1.83 14.80 -0.22
CA VAL A 96 -0.87 15.77 0.35
C VAL A 96 -0.69 16.96 -0.59
N ILE A 97 -0.55 16.70 -1.90
CA ILE A 97 -0.43 17.77 -2.92
C ILE A 97 -1.74 18.55 -3.05
N ARG A 98 -2.88 17.85 -3.15
CA ARG A 98 -4.20 18.48 -3.34
C ARG A 98 -4.60 19.36 -2.15
N CYS A 99 -4.33 18.91 -0.93
CA CYS A 99 -4.71 19.63 0.28
C CYS A 99 -3.66 20.67 0.71
N GLY A 100 -2.44 20.62 0.15
CA GLY A 100 -1.31 21.49 0.55
C GLY A 100 -0.78 21.23 1.96
N ARG A 101 -1.23 20.14 2.60
CA ARG A 101 -0.90 19.74 3.98
C ARG A 101 -1.15 18.24 4.17
N LEU A 102 -0.75 17.71 5.33
CA LEU A 102 -1.07 16.32 5.69
C LEU A 102 -2.60 16.12 5.70
N PRO A 103 -3.14 15.16 4.94
CA PRO A 103 -4.58 14.92 4.90
C PRO A 103 -5.05 14.24 6.19
N VAL A 104 -6.35 14.35 6.47
CA VAL A 104 -7.01 13.51 7.47
C VAL A 104 -7.15 12.12 6.89
N VAL A 105 -6.67 11.11 7.60
CA VAL A 105 -6.77 9.70 7.19
C VAL A 105 -8.01 9.07 7.78
N ALA A 106 -8.72 8.28 7.00
CA ALA A 106 -9.95 7.63 7.40
C ALA A 106 -9.98 6.18 6.94
N THR A 107 -10.63 5.33 7.72
CA THR A 107 -10.76 3.90 7.44
C THR A 107 -12.20 3.44 7.65
N THR A 108 -12.72 2.67 6.70
CA THR A 108 -13.96 1.90 6.89
C THR A 108 -13.68 0.46 7.32
N PHE A 109 -12.44 0.13 7.65
CA PHE A 109 -12.05 -1.23 8.03
C PHE A 109 -12.82 -1.68 9.28
N ALA A 110 -13.36 -2.89 9.23
CA ALA A 110 -14.22 -3.46 10.27
C ALA A 110 -15.45 -2.61 10.63
N GLY A 111 -15.93 -1.74 9.73
CA GLY A 111 -17.08 -0.88 9.97
C GLY A 111 -16.84 0.20 11.02
N ALA A 112 -15.57 0.49 11.35
CA ALA A 112 -15.21 1.50 12.34
C ALA A 112 -15.56 2.92 11.88
N ASN A 113 -15.63 3.17 10.55
CA ASN A 113 -15.87 4.46 9.91
C ASN A 113 -15.20 5.60 10.69
N SER A 114 -13.91 5.47 10.94
CA SER A 114 -13.20 6.39 11.81
C SER A 114 -12.14 7.19 11.05
N TYR A 115 -11.83 8.39 11.53
CA TYR A 115 -10.78 9.23 11.00
C TYR A 115 -9.79 9.67 12.07
N THR A 116 -8.54 9.91 11.67
CA THR A 116 -7.47 10.39 12.53
C THR A 116 -6.89 11.68 11.94
N PRO A 117 -7.04 12.84 12.60
CA PRO A 117 -6.48 14.08 12.12
C PRO A 117 -4.94 14.09 12.28
N PRO A 118 -4.21 14.84 11.44
CA PRO A 118 -2.74 14.92 11.51
C PRO A 118 -2.22 15.56 12.82
N SER A 119 -3.08 16.24 13.57
CA SER A 119 -2.76 16.77 14.91
C SER A 119 -2.80 15.71 16.01
N ASN A 120 -3.35 14.52 15.75
CA ASN A 120 -3.41 13.44 16.73
C ASN A 120 -2.05 12.74 16.82
N SER A 121 -1.58 12.44 18.03
CA SER A 121 -0.36 11.69 18.27
C SER A 121 -0.39 10.25 17.72
N GLU A 122 -1.59 9.73 17.46
CA GLU A 122 -1.83 8.41 16.88
C GLU A 122 -1.98 8.44 15.35
N TYR A 123 -1.66 9.57 14.70
CA TYR A 123 -1.70 9.68 13.25
C TYR A 123 -0.72 8.70 12.59
N VAL A 124 -1.27 7.69 11.94
CA VAL A 124 -0.54 6.65 11.22
C VAL A 124 -1.25 6.41 9.89
N VAL A 125 -0.47 6.32 8.81
CA VAL A 125 -0.97 5.85 7.51
C VAL A 125 -0.65 4.37 7.40
N SER A 126 -1.63 3.53 7.60
CA SER A 126 -1.55 2.08 7.41
C SER A 126 -2.17 1.68 6.07
N PRO A 127 -2.13 0.38 5.72
CA PRO A 127 -2.81 -0.13 4.53
C PRO A 127 -4.36 -0.13 4.63
N PHE A 128 -4.92 0.13 5.81
CA PHE A 128 -6.37 0.08 6.06
C PHE A 128 -7.07 1.41 5.86
N GLU A 129 -6.32 2.50 5.78
CA GLU A 129 -6.82 3.83 5.49
C GLU A 129 -7.06 3.92 3.99
N ASP A 130 -8.34 3.82 3.64
CA ASP A 130 -8.84 3.80 2.28
C ASP A 130 -9.42 5.15 1.83
N HIS A 131 -9.65 6.04 2.79
CA HIS A 131 -10.18 7.39 2.57
C HIS A 131 -9.22 8.47 3.09
N PHE A 132 -9.12 9.55 2.32
CA PHE A 132 -8.31 10.73 2.66
C PHE A 132 -9.15 11.98 2.44
N PHE A 133 -9.11 12.88 3.41
CA PHE A 133 -9.88 14.13 3.39
C PHE A 133 -8.96 15.33 3.62
N CYS A 134 -9.29 16.49 3.06
CA CYS A 134 -8.51 17.69 3.29
C CYS A 134 -8.87 18.39 4.61
N SER A 135 -9.96 18.00 5.27
CA SER A 135 -10.42 18.57 6.55
C SER A 135 -11.28 17.57 7.31
N CYS A 136 -11.42 17.74 8.62
CA CYS A 136 -12.30 16.90 9.42
C CYS A 136 -13.77 17.10 9.07
N ALA A 137 -14.19 18.33 8.79
CA ALA A 137 -15.55 18.61 8.33
C ALA A 137 -15.92 17.81 7.07
N GLN A 138 -14.98 17.56 6.16
CA GLN A 138 -15.22 16.69 5.01
C GLN A 138 -15.36 15.21 5.39
N ALA A 139 -14.61 14.74 6.40
CA ALA A 139 -14.70 13.37 6.90
C ALA A 139 -16.03 13.15 7.67
N GLU A 140 -16.38 14.08 8.55
CA GLU A 140 -17.65 14.09 9.30
C GLU A 140 -18.85 14.15 8.35
N ALA A 141 -18.81 15.01 7.32
CA ALA A 141 -19.85 15.08 6.29
C ALA A 141 -19.96 13.79 5.46
N ALA A 142 -18.89 13.01 5.39
CA ALA A 142 -18.87 11.69 4.77
C ALA A 142 -19.29 10.56 5.73
N GLY A 143 -19.64 10.88 6.98
CA GLY A 143 -20.13 9.92 7.98
C GLY A 143 -19.02 9.19 8.75
N PHE A 144 -17.82 9.78 8.84
CA PHE A 144 -16.72 9.25 9.66
C PHE A 144 -16.64 9.95 11.01
N ASP A 145 -16.32 9.19 12.07
CA ASP A 145 -16.15 9.68 13.44
C ASP A 145 -14.66 9.76 13.86
N GLU A 146 -14.30 10.69 14.76
CA GLU A 146 -12.90 10.82 15.20
C GLU A 146 -12.43 9.61 16.03
N PHE A 147 -11.23 9.11 15.71
CA PHE A 147 -10.55 8.08 16.50
C PHE A 147 -9.65 8.71 17.60
N PRO A 148 -9.69 8.20 18.85
CA PRO A 148 -10.56 7.13 19.35
C PRO A 148 -12.00 7.59 19.60
N ILE A 149 -12.95 6.70 19.31
CA ILE A 149 -14.40 6.94 19.39
C ILE A 149 -14.78 7.46 20.79
N GLY A 150 -15.44 8.61 20.85
CA GLY A 150 -15.89 9.25 22.09
C GLY A 150 -15.02 10.39 22.61
N ARG A 151 -13.94 10.75 21.90
CA ARG A 151 -13.17 11.96 22.21
C ARG A 151 -13.74 13.14 21.41
N ASN A 152 -14.69 13.87 22.00
CA ASN A 152 -15.17 15.17 21.48
C ASN A 152 -14.07 16.23 21.59
N ARG A 153 -13.03 16.16 20.77
CA ARG A 153 -12.13 17.29 20.57
C ARG A 153 -12.35 17.77 19.16
N HIS A 154 -12.91 18.97 19.06
CA HIS A 154 -12.86 19.75 17.84
C HIS A 154 -11.49 19.58 17.21
N CYS A 155 -11.46 19.05 15.98
CA CYS A 155 -10.31 19.17 15.12
C CYS A 155 -9.83 20.60 15.25
N GLY A 156 -8.68 20.78 15.90
CA GLY A 156 -8.21 22.09 16.30
C GLY A 156 -8.28 22.98 15.07
N ASP A 157 -9.12 24.00 15.15
CA ASP A 157 -9.29 25.03 14.12
C ASP A 157 -7.90 25.57 13.81
N SER A 158 -7.30 24.96 12.81
CA SER A 158 -6.18 25.47 12.06
C SER A 158 -6.80 25.91 10.75
N THR A 159 -7.74 26.86 10.86
CA THR A 159 -7.92 27.88 9.84
C THR A 159 -6.56 28.52 9.56
N PRO A 160 -6.22 28.75 8.29
CA PRO A 160 -4.99 29.45 7.92
C PRO A 160 -4.90 30.86 8.54
#